data_AF-A0AAN7A9R4-F1
#
_entry.id   AF-A0AAN7A9R4-F1
#
_cell.length_a   1.000
_cell.length_b   1.000
_cell.length_c   1.000
_cell.angle_alpha   90.00
_cell.angle_beta   90.00
_cell.angle_gamma   90.00
#
_symmetry.space_group_name_H-M   'P 1'
#
loop_
_entity.id
_entity.type
_entity.pdbx_description
1 polymer ?
#
loop_
_entity_poly.entity_id
_entity_poly.type
_entity_poly.pdbx_seq_one_letter_code
_entity_poly.pdbx_strand_id
1 'polypeptide(L)'
;MSSAVRNALVRASRPATAALGRRAATTHAISNPTLANIEKRWEDIPPAEQAELWMSLRDRMKGNWAELTLAEKKAAYWIAFGPWGPRTLPPPGENKKVFLYTVIGLGVSAAIFGAMRAFAKPAPATMTKEWQEATNEYLKAQNSDPLTGISSEGYKGKGHIQSPSSKA
;
A
#
# COMPACT_ATOMS: atom_id res chain seq x y z
N MET A 1 50.39 -79.24 44.59
CA MET A 1 49.11 -78.60 45.02
C MET A 1 49.49 -77.24 45.58
N SER A 2 48.95 -76.08 45.21
CA SER A 2 47.76 -75.74 44.45
C SER A 2 47.98 -74.35 43.85
N SER A 3 47.38 -74.11 42.69
CA SER A 3 47.48 -72.90 41.87
C SER A 3 46.86 -71.68 42.56
N ALA A 4 47.54 -70.54 42.52
CA ALA A 4 47.01 -69.26 42.97
C ALA A 4 46.17 -68.63 41.84
N VAL A 5 44.86 -68.71 41.95
CA VAL A 5 43.91 -67.92 41.15
C VAL A 5 42.79 -67.49 42.08
N ARG A 6 42.49 -66.18 42.12
CA ARG A 6 41.12 -65.66 42.33
C ARG A 6 41.01 -64.15 42.02
N ASN A 7 40.55 -63.90 40.79
CA ASN A 7 39.69 -62.84 40.27
C ASN A 7 39.58 -61.48 40.99
N ALA A 8 40.06 -60.44 40.31
CA ALA A 8 39.61 -59.06 40.52
C ALA A 8 38.28 -58.82 39.79
N LEU A 9 37.27 -58.32 40.51
CA LEU A 9 35.96 -57.96 39.96
C LEU A 9 35.98 -56.49 39.55
N VAL A 10 36.20 -56.21 38.25
CA VAL A 10 36.03 -54.85 37.71
C VAL A 10 34.54 -54.60 37.49
N ARG A 11 33.92 -53.85 38.40
CA ARG A 11 32.54 -53.37 38.24
C ARG A 11 32.54 -52.23 37.23
N ALA A 12 32.19 -52.54 35.97
CA ALA A 12 31.95 -51.53 34.95
C ALA A 12 30.71 -50.70 35.31
N SER A 13 30.91 -49.45 35.77
CA SER A 13 29.84 -48.47 35.91
C SER A 13 29.49 -47.93 34.51
N ARG A 14 28.36 -48.37 33.95
CA ARG A 14 27.77 -47.70 32.79
C ARG A 14 27.30 -46.30 33.22
N PRO A 15 27.73 -45.20 32.60
CA PRO A 15 27.07 -43.92 32.83
C PRO A 15 25.64 -44.07 32.33
N ALA A 16 24.68 -43.94 33.23
CA ALA A 16 23.28 -43.76 32.84
C ALA A 16 23.22 -42.46 32.05
N THR A 17 23.08 -42.57 30.72
CA THR A 17 22.61 -41.46 29.91
C THR A 17 21.24 -41.11 30.46
N ALA A 18 21.17 -40.04 31.25
CA ALA A 18 19.90 -39.43 31.58
C ALA A 18 19.22 -39.13 30.25
N ALA A 19 18.21 -39.93 29.90
CA ALA A 19 17.34 -39.60 28.80
C ALA A 19 16.79 -38.21 29.13
N LEU A 20 17.30 -37.18 28.45
CA LEU A 20 16.66 -35.88 28.39
C LEU A 20 15.22 -36.19 27.97
N GLY A 21 14.31 -36.10 28.94
CA GLY A 21 12.89 -36.28 28.70
C GLY A 21 12.52 -35.29 27.61
N ARG A 22 12.37 -35.79 26.38
CA ARG A 22 11.69 -35.06 25.33
C ARG A 22 10.32 -34.81 25.91
N ARG A 23 10.04 -33.57 26.31
CA ARG A 23 8.68 -33.15 26.64
C ARG A 23 7.83 -33.62 25.47
N ALA A 24 6.88 -34.51 25.74
CA ALA A 24 5.90 -34.92 24.76
C ALA A 24 5.35 -33.63 24.15
N ALA A 25 5.47 -33.49 22.82
CA ALA A 25 4.80 -32.41 22.10
C ALA A 25 3.33 -32.49 22.53
N THR A 26 2.86 -31.49 23.26
CA THR A 26 1.51 -31.51 23.81
C THR A 26 0.56 -31.58 22.63
N THR A 27 -0.08 -32.74 22.45
CA THR A 27 -1.13 -33.01 21.47
C THR A 27 -2.45 -32.30 21.85
N HIS A 28 -2.40 -31.35 22.76
CA HIS A 28 -3.55 -30.58 23.18
C HIS A 28 -3.77 -29.42 22.21
N ALA A 29 -5.02 -29.27 21.77
CA ALA A 29 -5.43 -28.13 20.97
C ALA A 29 -5.10 -26.83 21.72
N ILE A 30 -4.66 -25.82 20.98
CA ILE A 30 -4.39 -24.49 21.56
C ILE A 30 -5.71 -23.95 22.13
N SER A 31 -5.65 -23.37 23.32
CA SER A 31 -6.85 -22.93 24.02
C SER A 31 -7.60 -21.84 23.23
N ASN A 32 -8.93 -21.94 23.21
CA ASN A 32 -9.80 -20.99 22.51
C ASN A 32 -9.54 -19.50 22.85
N PRO A 33 -9.30 -19.08 24.12
CA PRO A 33 -9.02 -17.67 24.41
C PRO A 33 -7.70 -17.16 23.81
N THR A 34 -6.73 -18.04 23.57
CA THR A 34 -5.48 -17.68 22.89
C THR A 34 -5.70 -17.41 21.40
N LEU A 35 -6.62 -18.16 20.76
CA LEU A 35 -6.90 -18.05 19.32
C LEU A 35 -8.08 -17.12 18.98
N ALA A 36 -8.90 -16.77 19.97
CA ALA A 36 -10.06 -15.93 19.77
C ALA A 36 -9.66 -14.53 19.29
N ASN A 37 -10.27 -14.10 18.18
CA ASN A 37 -10.06 -12.80 17.55
C ASN A 37 -8.57 -12.51 17.23
N ILE A 38 -7.78 -13.55 16.91
CA ILE A 38 -6.36 -13.37 16.56
C ILE A 38 -6.18 -12.37 15.41
N GLU A 39 -7.14 -12.29 14.50
CA GLU A 39 -7.13 -11.37 13.35
C GLU A 39 -7.03 -9.90 13.76
N LYS A 40 -7.65 -9.54 14.88
CA LYS A 40 -7.65 -8.16 15.40
C LYS A 40 -6.49 -7.88 16.33
N ARG A 41 -6.00 -8.90 17.03
CA ARG A 41 -5.01 -8.76 18.11
C ARG A 41 -3.59 -9.05 17.67
N TRP A 42 -3.39 -9.70 16.52
CA TRP A 42 -2.08 -10.16 16.07
C TRP A 42 -1.02 -9.06 16.10
N GLU A 43 -1.35 -7.86 15.61
CA GLU A 43 -0.42 -6.72 15.60
C GLU A 43 -0.12 -6.16 17.00
N ASP A 44 -1.04 -6.32 17.95
CA ASP A 44 -0.90 -5.85 19.34
C ASP A 44 -0.17 -6.87 20.25
N ILE A 45 -0.03 -8.13 19.81
CA ILE A 45 0.63 -9.18 20.60
C ILE A 45 2.15 -8.92 20.62
N PRO A 46 2.82 -8.99 21.78
CA PRO A 46 4.27 -8.85 21.86
C PRO A 46 5.01 -9.84 20.95
N PRO A 47 6.15 -9.46 20.32
CA PRO A 47 6.86 -10.33 19.37
C PRO A 47 7.27 -11.70 19.95
N ALA A 48 7.56 -11.76 21.25
CA ALA A 48 7.87 -13.02 21.93
C ALA A 48 6.67 -13.97 21.96
N GLU A 49 5.48 -13.46 22.26
CA GLU A 49 4.23 -14.22 22.30
C GLU A 49 3.78 -14.61 20.88
N GLN A 50 4.00 -13.73 19.88
CA GLN A 50 3.76 -14.08 18.48
C GLN A 50 4.61 -15.28 18.05
N ALA A 51 5.90 -15.28 18.43
CA ALA A 51 6.81 -16.38 18.13
C ALA A 51 6.39 -17.67 18.84
N GLU A 52 6.02 -17.61 20.11
CA GLU A 52 5.55 -18.77 20.86
C GLU A 52 4.25 -19.34 20.28
N LEU A 53 3.28 -18.50 19.97
CA LEU A 53 2.02 -18.90 19.34
C LEU A 53 2.28 -19.52 17.96
N TRP A 54 3.16 -18.93 17.16
CA TRP A 54 3.56 -19.47 15.87
C TRP A 54 4.23 -20.83 16.00
N MET A 55 5.16 -20.99 16.94
CA MET A 55 5.85 -22.26 17.18
C MET A 55 4.86 -23.35 17.62
N SER A 56 3.96 -23.04 18.56
CA SER A 56 2.95 -23.99 19.02
C SER A 56 1.99 -24.44 17.91
N LEU A 57 1.55 -23.50 17.07
CA LEU A 57 0.66 -23.77 15.94
C LEU A 57 1.38 -24.57 14.84
N ARG A 58 2.65 -24.26 14.58
CA ARG A 58 3.50 -25.03 13.68
C ARG A 58 3.69 -26.47 14.16
N ASP A 59 3.88 -26.67 15.46
CA ASP A 59 4.02 -28.01 16.03
C ASP A 59 2.72 -28.81 15.96
N ARG A 60 1.55 -28.17 16.15
CA ARG A 60 0.24 -28.79 15.92
C ARG A 60 0.03 -29.20 14.46
N MET A 61 0.45 -28.37 13.52
CA MET A 61 0.33 -28.64 12.08
C MET A 61 1.23 -29.77 11.56
N LYS A 62 2.23 -30.23 12.35
CA LYS A 62 3.03 -31.43 12.02
C LYS A 62 2.24 -32.73 12.21
N GLY A 63 1.15 -32.71 13.00
CA GLY A 63 0.29 -33.86 13.26
C GLY A 63 -0.83 -34.03 12.23
N ASN A 64 -1.86 -34.79 12.59
CA ASN A 64 -3.02 -35.04 11.75
C ASN A 64 -3.91 -33.78 11.60
N TRP A 65 -4.17 -33.34 10.37
CA TRP A 65 -4.95 -32.13 10.08
C TRP A 65 -6.46 -32.28 10.32
N ALA A 66 -6.95 -33.51 10.44
CA ALA A 66 -8.33 -33.77 10.84
C ALA A 66 -8.59 -33.37 12.31
N GLU A 67 -7.56 -33.43 13.15
CA GLU A 67 -7.62 -33.12 14.59
C GLU A 67 -7.40 -31.64 14.92
N LEU A 68 -7.11 -30.81 13.91
CA LEU A 68 -7.02 -29.37 14.07
C LEU A 68 -8.42 -28.76 14.16
N THR A 69 -8.62 -27.98 15.21
CA THR A 69 -9.85 -27.21 15.41
C THR A 69 -10.02 -26.17 14.30
N LEU A 70 -11.27 -25.76 14.07
CA LEU A 70 -11.56 -24.72 13.08
C LEU A 70 -10.90 -23.38 13.43
N ALA A 71 -10.76 -23.07 14.72
CA ALA A 71 -10.04 -21.89 15.20
C ALA A 71 -8.54 -21.95 14.88
N GLU A 72 -7.88 -23.09 15.13
CA GLU A 72 -6.47 -23.30 14.77
C GLU A 72 -6.25 -23.14 13.26
N LYS A 73 -7.16 -23.67 12.43
CA LYS A 73 -7.08 -23.54 10.97
C LYS A 73 -7.22 -22.08 10.52
N LYS A 74 -8.17 -21.34 11.08
CA LYS A 74 -8.36 -19.90 10.79
C LYS A 74 -7.15 -19.08 11.22
N ALA A 75 -6.65 -19.32 12.43
CA ALA A 75 -5.48 -18.64 12.95
C ALA A 75 -4.23 -18.93 12.10
N ALA A 76 -4.01 -20.20 11.73
CA ALA A 76 -2.92 -20.61 10.85
C ALA A 76 -2.97 -19.86 9.52
N TYR A 77 -4.14 -19.80 8.90
CA TYR A 77 -4.35 -19.11 7.64
C TYR A 77 -4.10 -17.60 7.77
N TRP A 78 -4.64 -16.96 8.81
CA TRP A 78 -4.43 -15.54 9.05
C TRP A 78 -2.97 -15.19 9.33
N ILE A 79 -2.27 -15.97 10.16
CA ILE A 79 -0.84 -15.73 10.42
C ILE A 79 -0.06 -15.91 9.12
N ALA A 80 -0.30 -16.98 8.35
CA ALA A 80 0.44 -17.22 7.12
C ALA A 80 0.16 -16.20 5.99
N PHE A 81 -1.09 -15.74 5.84
CA PHE A 81 -1.56 -14.99 4.66
C PHE A 81 -2.29 -13.68 4.95
N GLY A 82 -2.47 -13.31 6.21
CA GLY A 82 -3.19 -12.10 6.60
C GLY A 82 -2.51 -10.80 6.16
N PRO A 83 -3.27 -9.70 6.11
CA PRO A 83 -2.80 -8.37 5.74
C PRO A 83 -2.07 -7.67 6.91
N TRP A 84 -1.00 -8.30 7.39
CA TRP A 84 -0.15 -7.79 8.46
C TRP A 84 1.32 -7.81 8.03
N GLY A 85 2.18 -7.09 8.73
CA GLY A 85 3.60 -6.98 8.39
C GLY A 85 3.81 -6.39 6.99
N PRO A 86 4.58 -7.03 6.08
CA PRO A 86 4.78 -6.52 4.72
C PRO A 86 3.52 -6.46 3.84
N ARG A 87 2.41 -7.09 4.28
CA ARG A 87 1.14 -7.14 3.54
C ARG A 87 0.06 -6.24 4.16
N THR A 88 0.45 -5.30 5.03
CA THR A 88 -0.49 -4.33 5.61
C THR A 88 -1.21 -3.56 4.52
N LEU A 89 -2.53 -3.45 4.66
CA LEU A 89 -3.33 -2.59 3.80
C LEU A 89 -3.10 -1.12 4.15
N PRO A 90 -3.34 -0.20 3.20
CA PRO A 90 -3.38 1.24 3.49
C PRO A 90 -4.31 1.52 4.68
N PRO A 91 -3.88 2.32 5.69
CA PRO A 91 -4.71 2.66 6.82
C PRO A 91 -6.09 3.23 6.40
N PRO A 92 -7.13 2.99 7.21
CA PRO A 92 -8.47 3.47 6.89
C PRO A 92 -8.47 5.00 6.75
N GLY A 93 -9.02 5.49 5.64
CA GLY A 93 -9.13 6.91 5.35
C GLY A 93 -7.93 7.56 4.66
N GLU A 94 -6.89 6.80 4.29
CA GLU A 94 -5.75 7.32 3.53
C GLU A 94 -6.17 7.94 2.19
N ASN A 95 -7.04 7.26 1.43
CA ASN A 95 -7.55 7.77 0.15
C ASN A 95 -8.20 9.16 0.27
N LYS A 96 -8.93 9.40 1.38
CA LYS A 96 -9.55 10.70 1.65
C LYS A 96 -8.49 11.77 1.94
N LYS A 97 -7.44 11.42 2.69
CA LYS A 97 -6.32 12.32 2.97
C LYS A 97 -5.56 12.68 1.70
N VAL A 98 -5.24 11.69 0.86
CA VAL A 98 -4.57 11.90 -0.43
C VAL A 98 -5.39 12.82 -1.32
N PHE A 99 -6.69 12.54 -1.48
CA PHE A 99 -7.57 13.39 -2.27
C PHE A 99 -7.60 14.83 -1.74
N LEU A 100 -7.79 15.02 -0.43
CA LEU A 100 -7.85 16.33 0.19
C LEU A 100 -6.54 17.12 -0.01
N TYR A 101 -5.40 16.48 0.22
CA TYR A 101 -4.10 17.14 0.02
C TYR A 101 -3.83 17.48 -1.43
N THR A 102 -4.23 16.64 -2.39
CA THR A 102 -4.12 16.96 -3.82
C THR A 102 -4.96 18.18 -4.17
N VAL A 103 -6.21 18.25 -3.69
CA VAL A 103 -7.09 19.42 -3.94
C VAL A 103 -6.52 20.69 -3.30
N ILE A 104 -6.00 20.60 -2.07
CA ILE A 104 -5.32 21.73 -1.41
C ILE A 104 -4.11 22.16 -2.23
N GLY A 105 -3.28 21.22 -2.70
CA GLY A 105 -2.11 21.52 -3.53
C GLY A 105 -2.46 22.25 -4.82
N LEU A 106 -3.53 21.84 -5.50
CA LEU A 106 -4.06 22.54 -6.67
C LEU A 106 -4.60 23.93 -6.32
N GLY A 107 -5.28 24.07 -5.18
CA GLY A 107 -5.76 25.37 -4.69
C GLY A 107 -4.62 26.34 -4.39
N VAL A 108 -3.56 25.86 -3.72
CA VAL A 108 -2.36 26.65 -3.41
C VAL A 108 -1.63 27.05 -4.69
N SER A 109 -1.46 26.14 -5.65
CA SER A 109 -0.79 26.46 -6.92
C SER A 109 -1.57 27.50 -7.73
N ALA A 110 -2.91 27.37 -7.80
CA ALA A 110 -3.77 28.34 -8.45
C ALA A 110 -3.74 29.71 -7.75
N ALA A 111 -3.69 29.73 -6.41
CA ALA A 111 -3.56 30.97 -5.65
C ALA A 111 -2.23 31.68 -5.91
N ILE A 112 -1.11 30.95 -5.92
CA ILE A 112 0.22 31.49 -6.25
C ILE A 112 0.23 32.04 -7.68
N PHE A 113 -0.27 31.26 -8.65
CA PHE A 113 -0.35 31.69 -10.03
C PHE A 113 -1.24 32.93 -10.20
N GLY A 114 -2.40 32.95 -9.54
CA GLY A 114 -3.33 34.08 -9.54
C GLY A 114 -2.69 35.34 -8.97
N ALA A 115 -1.97 35.23 -7.85
CA ALA A 115 -1.24 36.34 -7.26
C ALA A 115 -0.17 36.88 -8.21
N MET A 116 0.68 36.02 -8.77
CA MET A 116 1.68 36.42 -9.77
C MET A 116 1.04 37.11 -10.99
N ARG A 117 -0.10 36.58 -11.46
CA ARG A 117 -0.79 37.13 -12.63
C ARG A 117 -1.45 38.49 -12.35
N ALA A 118 -1.90 38.74 -11.12
CA ALA A 118 -2.50 40.00 -10.70
C ALA A 118 -1.50 41.15 -10.67
N PHE A 119 -0.22 40.87 -10.36
CA PHE A 119 0.86 41.87 -10.39
C PHE A 119 1.59 41.97 -11.75
N ALA A 120 1.13 41.24 -12.77
CA ALA A 120 1.74 41.27 -14.10
C ALA A 120 1.34 42.54 -14.88
N LYS A 121 2.15 42.89 -15.89
CA LYS A 121 1.87 44.01 -16.80
C LYS A 121 0.53 43.83 -17.53
N PRO A 122 -0.12 44.94 -17.96
CA PRO A 122 -1.35 44.88 -18.74
C PRO A 122 -1.15 44.09 -20.04
N ALA A 123 -2.25 43.56 -20.58
CA ALA A 123 -2.24 42.88 -21.87
C ALA A 123 -1.76 43.83 -22.99
N PRO A 124 -1.12 43.30 -24.05
CA PRO A 124 -0.72 44.13 -25.19
C PRO A 124 -1.97 44.68 -25.90
N ALA A 125 -1.83 45.82 -26.58
CA ALA A 125 -2.94 46.50 -27.26
C ALA A 125 -3.63 45.63 -28.34
N THR A 126 -2.90 44.65 -28.90
CA THR A 126 -3.41 43.71 -29.90
C THR A 126 -4.32 42.61 -29.33
N MET A 127 -4.34 42.44 -28.00
CA MET A 127 -5.19 41.47 -27.30
C MET A 127 -6.52 42.12 -26.90
N THR A 128 -7.19 42.70 -27.88
CA THR A 128 -8.53 43.29 -27.78
C THR A 128 -9.42 42.72 -28.88
N LYS A 129 -10.72 42.61 -28.62
CA LYS A 129 -11.67 42.07 -29.60
C LYS A 129 -11.65 42.85 -30.92
N GLU A 130 -11.59 44.17 -30.84
CA GLU A 130 -11.64 45.05 -32.02
C GLU A 130 -10.41 44.87 -32.92
N TRP A 131 -9.23 44.74 -32.30
CA TRP A 131 -7.99 44.48 -33.04
C TRP A 131 -7.99 43.09 -33.70
N GLN A 132 -8.53 42.10 -33.00
CA GLN A 132 -8.64 40.72 -33.52
C GLN A 132 -9.68 40.62 -34.64
N GLU A 133 -10.76 41.40 -34.58
CA GLU A 133 -11.74 41.53 -35.68
C GLU A 133 -11.13 42.19 -36.90
N ALA A 134 -10.39 43.29 -36.73
CA ALA A 134 -9.66 43.92 -37.84
C ALA A 134 -8.61 42.97 -38.45
N THR A 135 -7.94 42.17 -37.61
CA THR A 135 -7.01 41.13 -38.08
C THR A 135 -7.73 40.07 -38.90
N ASN A 136 -8.91 39.63 -38.46
CA ASN A 136 -9.73 38.69 -39.22
C ASN A 136 -10.15 39.25 -40.59
N GLU A 137 -10.55 40.52 -40.66
CA GLU A 137 -10.91 41.19 -41.93
C GLU A 137 -9.71 41.27 -42.88
N TYR A 138 -8.54 41.64 -42.36
CA TYR A 138 -7.30 41.68 -43.12
C TYR A 138 -6.93 40.30 -43.70
N LEU A 139 -7.02 39.24 -42.90
CA LEU A 139 -6.69 37.88 -43.33
C LEU A 139 -7.67 37.36 -44.39
N LYS A 140 -8.96 37.70 -44.26
CA LYS A 140 -9.97 37.41 -45.30
C LYS A 140 -9.68 38.18 -46.59
N ALA A 141 -9.31 39.44 -46.49
CA ALA A 141 -8.94 40.25 -47.66
C ALA A 141 -7.72 39.68 -48.40
N GLN A 142 -6.81 39.04 -47.67
CA GLN A 142 -5.64 38.35 -48.22
C GLN A 142 -5.89 36.89 -48.62
N ASN A 143 -7.12 36.39 -48.47
CA ASN A 143 -7.47 35.00 -48.69
C ASN A 143 -6.56 34.02 -47.92
N SER A 144 -6.23 34.35 -46.68
CA SER A 144 -5.40 33.51 -45.81
C SER A 144 -6.17 32.28 -45.33
N ASP A 145 -5.54 31.11 -45.41
CA ASP A 145 -6.13 29.80 -45.12
C ASP A 145 -7.47 29.50 -45.83
N PRO A 146 -7.47 29.45 -47.17
CA PRO A 146 -8.69 29.30 -47.97
C PRO A 146 -9.31 27.89 -47.94
N LEU A 147 -8.57 26.87 -47.49
CA LEU A 147 -9.05 25.48 -47.49
C LEU A 147 -9.82 25.12 -46.21
N THR A 148 -9.32 25.53 -45.05
CA THR A 148 -9.84 25.12 -43.73
C THR A 148 -10.01 26.27 -42.75
N GLY A 149 -9.47 27.45 -43.06
CA GLY A 149 -9.39 28.57 -42.13
C GLY A 149 -10.40 29.66 -42.41
N ILE A 150 -10.06 30.86 -41.97
CA ILE A 150 -11.00 31.99 -41.89
C ILE A 150 -11.55 32.46 -43.25
N SER A 151 -10.84 32.16 -44.35
CA SER A 151 -11.23 32.51 -45.71
C SER A 151 -11.89 31.36 -46.47
N SER A 152 -12.10 30.20 -45.83
CA SER A 152 -12.69 29.05 -46.53
C SER A 152 -14.18 29.20 -46.77
N GLU A 153 -14.65 28.60 -47.87
CA GLU A 153 -16.07 28.56 -48.19
C GLU A 153 -16.84 27.81 -47.10
N GLY A 154 -17.73 28.51 -46.41
CA GLY A 154 -18.53 27.95 -45.33
C GLY A 154 -17.89 27.99 -43.93
N TYR A 155 -16.82 28.75 -43.71
CA TYR A 155 -16.24 28.94 -42.37
C TYR A 155 -17.27 29.48 -41.36
N LYS A 156 -17.49 28.71 -40.28
CA LYS A 156 -18.39 29.07 -39.16
C LYS A 156 -17.59 29.08 -37.85
N GLY A 157 -16.99 30.23 -37.53
CA GLY A 157 -16.19 30.41 -36.31
C GLY A 157 -15.90 31.87 -36.02
N LYS A 158 -15.35 32.14 -34.83
CA LYS A 158 -14.97 33.50 -34.39
C LYS A 158 -13.59 33.95 -34.92
N GLY A 159 -12.91 33.13 -35.73
CA GLY A 159 -11.56 33.42 -36.21
C GLY A 159 -10.56 33.55 -35.06
N HIS A 160 -9.71 34.57 -35.11
CA HIS A 160 -8.67 34.85 -34.11
C HIS A 160 -9.17 35.60 -32.86
N ILE A 161 -10.48 35.72 -32.65
CA ILE A 161 -11.04 36.42 -31.48
C ILE A 161 -10.88 35.54 -30.24
N GLN A 162 -10.03 35.99 -29.32
CA GLN A 162 -9.71 35.33 -28.05
C GLN A 162 -9.89 36.25 -26.84
N SER A 163 -9.89 37.57 -27.06
CA SER A 163 -9.89 38.57 -26.00
C SER A 163 -11.24 39.26 -25.85
N PRO A 164 -11.59 39.77 -24.65
CA PRO A 164 -12.79 40.59 -24.45
C PRO A 164 -12.69 41.93 -25.20
N SER A 165 -13.82 42.64 -25.31
CA SER A 165 -13.85 44.00 -25.87
C SER A 165 -13.02 44.95 -25.03
N SER A 166 -12.34 45.89 -25.69
CA SER A 166 -11.57 46.94 -25.01
C SER A 166 -12.42 47.91 -24.18
N LYS A 167 -13.75 47.92 -24.38
CA LYS A 167 -14.71 48.81 -23.71
C LYS A 167 -15.47 48.16 -22.53
N ALA A 168 -15.02 47.01 -22.06
CA ALA A 168 -15.68 46.26 -20.98
C ALA A 168 -15.11 46.59 -19.59
#